data_AF-A0A7C2RTB2-F1
#
_entry.id   AF-A0A7C2RTB2-F1
#
_cell.length_a   1.000
_cell.length_b   1.000
_cell.length_c   1.000
_cell.angle_alpha   90.00
_cell.angle_beta   90.00
_cell.angle_gamma   90.00
#
_symmetry.space_group_name_H-M   'P 1'
#
loop_
_entity.id
_entity.type
_entity.pdbx_description
1 polymer ?
#
loop_
_entity_poly.entity_id
_entity_poly.type
_entity_poly.pdbx_seq_one_letter_code
_entity_poly.pdbx_strand_id
1 'polypeptide(L)'
;MKTFVIVAGYWSTNIGNSFFQLGTKYLFENMFPEDHVVMLSDQPGYWNVGQGNPPNAFILLEHIPLDYLVIQGPFLRPEYDKIWLKTLKKLYERGVKIVVVGAGMMDYSPAAIEQYRAWLTEIPPFVFTTRDEETYNHLADLAEHAYNGIDLAFFVSDLFKPILLEWEKFIVLNFD
;
A
#
# COMPACT_ATOMS: atom_id res chain seq x y z
N MET A 1 19.35 -6.89 -9.95
CA MET A 1 18.90 -6.55 -8.61
C MET A 1 18.19 -5.21 -8.66
N LYS A 2 16.89 -5.24 -8.41
CA LYS A 2 15.99 -4.09 -8.30
C LYS A 2 15.77 -3.78 -6.82
N THR A 3 15.40 -2.54 -6.53
CA THR A 3 15.06 -2.11 -5.16
C THR A 3 13.57 -1.80 -5.06
N PHE A 4 12.87 -2.55 -4.22
CA PHE A 4 11.48 -2.35 -3.85
C PHE A 4 11.41 -1.73 -2.46
N VAL A 5 10.78 -0.57 -2.36
CA VAL A 5 10.52 0.09 -1.07
C VAL A 5 9.03 -0.04 -0.76
N ILE A 6 8.73 -0.80 0.29
CA ILE A 6 7.39 -0.97 0.83
C ILE A 6 7.17 0.07 1.91
N VAL A 7 6.19 0.96 1.72
CA VAL A 7 5.85 1.96 2.75
C VAL A 7 4.96 1.33 3.81
N ALA A 8 5.31 1.55 5.08
CA ALA A 8 4.75 0.87 6.22
C ALA A 8 5.02 1.61 7.55
N GLY A 9 4.61 1.05 8.68
CA GLY A 9 4.97 1.54 10.02
C GLY A 9 3.95 2.48 10.65
N TYR A 10 2.82 2.74 9.99
CA TYR A 10 1.68 3.44 10.58
C TYR A 10 0.77 2.47 11.38
N TRP A 11 1.39 1.74 12.32
CA TRP A 11 0.75 0.66 13.10
C TRP A 11 0.09 1.16 14.38
N SER A 12 0.63 2.24 14.97
CA SER A 12 0.19 2.75 16.27
C SER A 12 -1.25 3.26 16.28
N THR A 13 -1.83 3.53 15.11
CA THR A 13 -3.22 3.99 14.98
C THR A 13 -4.21 2.90 14.63
N ASN A 14 -3.75 1.77 14.07
CA ASN A 14 -4.60 0.65 13.65
C ASN A 14 -3.76 -0.62 13.48
N ILE A 15 -4.05 -1.66 14.28
CA ILE A 15 -3.31 -2.92 14.23
C ILE A 15 -3.52 -3.67 12.90
N GLY A 16 -4.69 -3.52 12.26
CA GLY A 16 -4.98 -4.10 10.95
C GLY A 16 -4.03 -3.61 9.86
N ASN A 17 -3.47 -2.40 10.00
CA ASN A 17 -2.39 -1.93 9.12
C ASN A 17 -1.16 -2.82 9.19
N SER A 18 -0.84 -3.36 10.36
CA SER A 18 0.29 -4.27 10.53
C SER A 18 0.09 -5.55 9.73
N PHE A 19 -1.13 -6.07 9.65
CA PHE A 19 -1.41 -7.33 8.96
C PHE A 19 -1.14 -7.21 7.47
N PHE A 20 -1.78 -6.29 6.75
CA PHE A 20 -1.52 -6.19 5.32
C PHE A 20 -0.07 -5.75 5.03
N GLN A 21 0.56 -4.94 5.89
CA GLN A 21 1.96 -4.53 5.75
C GLN A 21 2.97 -5.67 5.89
N LEU A 22 2.75 -6.56 6.85
CA LEU A 22 3.56 -7.75 7.02
C LEU A 22 3.29 -8.79 5.92
N GLY A 23 2.03 -8.96 5.53
CA GLY A 23 1.63 -9.81 4.41
C GLY A 23 2.27 -9.37 3.09
N THR A 24 2.27 -8.08 2.78
CA THR A 24 2.94 -7.53 1.60
C THR A 24 4.45 -7.74 1.65
N LYS A 25 5.11 -7.49 2.79
CA LYS A 25 6.56 -7.76 2.91
C LYS A 25 6.86 -9.23 2.62
N TYR A 26 6.14 -10.14 3.28
CA TYR A 26 6.30 -11.57 3.08
C TYR A 26 6.11 -11.95 1.60
N LEU A 27 5.04 -11.48 0.96
CA LEU A 27 4.75 -11.76 -0.44
C LEU A 27 5.89 -11.27 -1.36
N PHE A 28 6.34 -10.03 -1.21
CA PHE A 28 7.38 -9.47 -2.08
C PHE A 28 8.74 -10.14 -1.90
N GLU A 29 9.12 -10.50 -0.67
CA GLU A 29 10.37 -11.25 -0.42
C GLU A 29 10.36 -12.63 -1.07
N ASN A 30 9.19 -13.29 -1.12
CA ASN A 30 9.06 -14.59 -1.78
C ASN A 30 8.96 -14.47 -3.31
N MET A 31 8.34 -13.40 -3.82
CA MET A 31 8.23 -13.15 -5.27
C MET A 31 9.57 -12.72 -5.89
N PHE A 32 10.39 -11.97 -5.13
CA PHE A 32 11.63 -11.37 -5.61
C PHE A 32 12.82 -11.70 -4.68
N PRO A 33 13.18 -12.98 -4.54
CA PRO A 33 14.20 -13.42 -3.57
C PRO A 33 15.61 -12.88 -3.85
N GLU A 34 15.89 -12.48 -5.10
CA GLU A 34 17.18 -11.95 -5.54
C GLU A 34 17.23 -10.41 -5.59
N ASP A 35 16.13 -9.75 -5.24
CA ASP A 35 16.02 -8.28 -5.25
C ASP A 35 16.04 -7.71 -3.83
N HIS A 36 16.27 -6.41 -3.73
CA HIS A 36 16.33 -5.72 -2.45
C HIS A 36 14.94 -5.22 -2.05
N VAL A 37 14.28 -5.95 -1.16
CA VAL A 37 12.95 -5.61 -0.63
C VAL A 37 13.08 -5.02 0.77
N VAL A 38 12.79 -3.73 0.92
CA VAL A 38 12.90 -3.03 2.21
C VAL A 38 11.57 -2.40 2.62
N MET A 39 11.29 -2.42 3.93
CA MET A 39 10.23 -1.60 4.50
C MET A 39 10.78 -0.25 4.95
N LEU A 40 10.04 0.81 4.65
CA LEU A 40 10.32 2.17 5.08
C LEU A 40 9.09 2.76 5.77
N SER A 41 9.32 3.68 6.70
CA SER A 41 8.24 4.44 7.34
C SER A 41 7.37 5.17 6.31
N ASP A 42 6.07 5.20 6.58
CA ASP A 42 5.06 5.94 5.84
C ASP A 42 5.25 7.46 5.95
N GLN A 43 4.46 8.22 5.20
CA GLN A 43 4.42 9.66 5.20
C GLN A 43 4.01 10.21 6.58
N PRO A 44 4.67 11.26 7.09
CA PRO A 44 4.36 11.83 8.40
C PRO A 44 2.95 12.43 8.48
N GLY A 45 2.35 12.78 7.34
CA GLY A 45 1.01 13.35 7.24
C GLY A 45 -0.10 12.42 7.71
N TYR A 46 0.16 11.12 7.85
CA TYR A 46 -0.83 10.22 8.44
C TYR A 46 -1.13 10.55 9.91
N TRP A 47 -0.18 11.16 10.64
CA TRP A 47 -0.40 11.64 12.01
C TRP A 47 -1.56 12.64 12.10
N ASN A 48 -1.69 13.53 11.10
CA ASN A 48 -2.81 14.42 10.95
C ASN A 48 -3.17 14.56 9.47
N VAL A 49 -4.01 13.64 9.03
CA VAL A 49 -4.46 13.55 7.65
C VAL A 49 -5.09 14.83 7.10
N GLY A 50 -5.74 15.62 7.95
CA GLY A 50 -6.37 16.89 7.54
C GLY A 50 -5.35 17.97 7.21
N GLN A 51 -4.21 17.98 7.90
CA GLN A 51 -3.08 18.89 7.64
C GLN A 51 -2.12 18.35 6.56
N GLY A 52 -1.93 17.04 6.50
CA GLY A 52 -0.96 16.40 5.62
C GLY A 52 0.47 16.48 6.15
N ASN A 53 1.45 16.35 5.26
CA ASN A 53 2.85 16.35 5.64
C ASN A 53 3.28 17.72 6.22
N PRO A 54 4.00 17.76 7.36
CA PRO A 54 4.53 19.00 7.89
C PRO A 54 5.44 19.72 6.86
N PRO A 55 5.40 21.06 6.75
CA PRO A 55 6.14 21.79 5.70
C PRO A 55 7.66 21.57 5.69
N ASN A 56 8.24 21.32 6.86
CA ASN A 56 9.67 21.08 7.09
C ASN A 56 9.99 19.59 7.32
N ALA A 57 9.05 18.68 7.02
CA ALA A 57 9.30 17.25 7.15
C ALA A 57 10.37 16.80 6.15
N PHE A 58 11.36 16.06 6.64
CA PHE A 58 12.32 15.39 5.79
C PHE A 58 11.70 14.09 5.25
N ILE A 59 11.30 14.09 3.98
CA ILE A 59 10.72 12.92 3.33
C ILE A 59 11.83 12.03 2.79
N LEU A 60 12.35 11.14 3.63
CA LEU A 60 13.47 10.25 3.30
C LEU A 60 13.24 9.47 1.98
N LEU A 61 12.00 9.08 1.69
CA LEU A 61 11.62 8.35 0.48
C LEU A 61 12.03 9.08 -0.81
N GLU A 62 12.01 10.41 -0.82
CA GLU A 62 12.40 11.23 -1.98
C GLU A 62 13.90 11.18 -2.29
N HIS A 63 14.72 10.66 -1.36
CA HIS A 63 16.17 10.63 -1.44
C HIS A 63 16.76 9.21 -1.55
N ILE A 64 15.92 8.18 -1.49
CA ILE A 64 16.35 6.78 -1.63
C ILE A 64 16.44 6.41 -3.12
N PRO A 65 17.49 5.68 -3.56
CA PRO A 65 17.51 5.05 -4.87
C PRO A 65 16.61 3.80 -4.84
N LEU A 66 15.44 3.88 -5.47
CA LEU A 66 14.50 2.78 -5.61
C LEU A 66 14.06 2.64 -7.06
N ASP A 67 13.76 1.42 -7.49
CA ASP A 67 13.14 1.14 -8.79
C ASP A 67 11.61 1.12 -8.66
N TYR A 68 11.10 0.61 -7.53
CA TYR A 68 9.68 0.42 -7.27
C TYR A 68 9.29 0.96 -5.89
N LEU A 69 8.25 1.81 -5.86
CA LEU A 69 7.54 2.15 -4.64
C LEU A 69 6.31 1.25 -4.50
N VAL A 70 6.17 0.57 -3.37
CA VAL A 70 5.02 -0.28 -3.07
C VAL A 70 4.15 0.38 -2.02
N ILE A 71 2.96 0.84 -2.42
CA ILE A 71 1.93 1.44 -1.56
C ILE A 71 0.83 0.41 -1.32
N GLN A 72 0.30 0.39 -0.11
CA GLN A 72 -0.62 -0.64 0.35
C GLN A 72 -1.93 0.01 0.75
N GLY A 73 -3.05 -0.61 0.38
CA GLY A 73 -4.35 -0.03 0.67
C GLY A 73 -4.82 -0.17 2.12
N PRO A 74 -5.99 0.43 2.45
CA PRO A 74 -6.74 1.35 1.59
C PRO A 74 -6.04 2.71 1.62
N PHE A 75 -5.51 3.16 0.48
CA PHE A 75 -4.61 4.34 0.42
C PHE A 75 -5.29 5.57 -0.20
N LEU A 76 -6.39 5.37 -0.94
CA LEU A 76 -7.13 6.45 -1.61
C LEU A 76 -8.10 7.08 -0.63
N ARG A 77 -7.83 8.35 -0.32
CA ARG A 77 -8.56 9.13 0.66
C ARG A 77 -8.65 10.60 0.22
N PRO A 78 -9.64 11.37 0.70
CA PRO A 78 -9.84 12.75 0.24
C PRO A 78 -8.64 13.68 0.43
N GLU A 79 -7.74 13.40 1.37
CA GLU A 79 -6.53 14.19 1.63
C GLU A 79 -5.24 13.53 1.11
N TYR A 80 -5.35 12.60 0.16
CA TYR A 80 -4.20 11.97 -0.50
C TYR A 80 -3.27 13.01 -1.15
N ASP A 81 -3.80 14.11 -1.67
CA ASP A 81 -3.00 15.22 -2.20
C ASP A 81 -2.05 15.84 -1.16
N LYS A 82 -2.50 15.96 0.09
CA LYS A 82 -1.74 16.54 1.19
C LYS A 82 -0.65 15.61 1.73
N ILE A 83 -0.75 14.31 1.46
CA ILE A 83 0.12 13.27 2.03
C ILE A 83 1.06 12.70 0.97
N TRP A 84 0.54 12.34 -0.20
CA TRP A 84 1.25 11.51 -1.17
C TRP A 84 1.55 12.19 -2.49
N LEU A 85 0.60 12.95 -3.03
CA LEU A 85 0.66 13.41 -4.42
C LEU A 85 1.98 14.11 -4.76
N LYS A 86 2.47 15.02 -3.90
CA LYS A 86 3.76 15.70 -4.11
C LYS A 86 4.94 14.74 -4.19
N THR A 87 5.03 13.78 -3.27
CA THR A 87 6.14 12.81 -3.24
C THR A 87 6.05 11.85 -4.41
N LEU A 88 4.84 11.39 -4.77
CA LEU A 88 4.65 10.49 -5.89
C LEU A 88 5.01 11.15 -7.23
N LYS A 89 4.69 12.43 -7.44
CA LYS A 89 5.14 13.16 -8.65
C LYS A 89 6.65 13.12 -8.79
N LYS A 90 7.37 13.47 -7.71
CA LYS A 90 8.85 13.47 -7.71
C LYS A 90 9.43 12.09 -8.01
N LEU A 91 8.83 11.04 -7.46
CA LEU A 91 9.28 9.66 -7.72
C LEU A 91 8.97 9.23 -9.15
N TYR A 92 7.79 9.56 -9.65
CA TYR A 92 7.37 9.27 -11.01
C TYR A 92 8.25 9.98 -12.05
N GLU A 93 8.56 11.26 -11.86
CA GLU A 93 9.49 12.05 -12.69
C GLU A 93 10.91 11.45 -12.72
N ARG A 94 11.32 10.76 -11.64
CA ARG A 94 12.59 10.02 -11.56
C ARG A 94 12.53 8.66 -12.26
N GLY A 95 11.38 8.25 -12.80
CA GLY A 95 11.18 6.95 -13.44
C GLY A 95 10.91 5.81 -12.46
N VAL A 96 10.60 6.09 -11.19
CA VAL A 96 10.20 5.07 -10.21
C VAL A 96 8.83 4.53 -10.58
N LYS A 97 8.70 3.20 -10.59
CA LYS A 97 7.42 2.53 -10.85
C LYS A 97 6.58 2.49 -9.58
N ILE A 98 5.37 3.04 -9.65
CA ILE A 98 4.43 3.03 -8.53
C ILE A 98 3.61 1.75 -8.58
N VAL A 99 3.76 0.91 -7.56
CA VAL A 99 3.05 -0.35 -7.40
C VAL A 99 2.08 -0.19 -6.24
N VAL A 100 0.80 -0.34 -6.52
CA VAL A 100 -0.25 -0.26 -5.51
C VAL A 100 -0.85 -1.64 -5.33
N VAL A 101 -0.87 -2.13 -4.10
CA VAL A 101 -1.39 -3.46 -3.77
C VAL A 101 -2.53 -3.38 -2.76
N GLY A 102 -3.60 -4.14 -3.04
CA GLY A 102 -4.81 -4.18 -2.22
C GLY A 102 -5.43 -2.80 -2.07
N ALA A 103 -5.45 -1.97 -3.11
CA ALA A 103 -6.07 -0.66 -3.12
C ALA A 103 -7.54 -0.73 -2.70
N GLY A 104 -7.97 0.28 -1.96
CA GLY A 104 -9.37 0.53 -1.59
C GLY A 104 -9.55 2.03 -1.36
N MET A 105 -10.80 2.50 -1.50
CA MET A 105 -11.15 3.90 -1.30
C MET A 105 -11.75 4.13 0.09
N MET A 106 -11.49 5.29 0.70
CA MET A 106 -12.11 5.72 1.95
C MET A 106 -13.45 6.45 1.74
N ASP A 107 -13.71 6.91 0.51
CA ASP A 107 -14.92 7.63 0.12
C ASP A 107 -15.27 7.22 -1.32
N TYR A 108 -16.45 6.65 -1.51
CA TYR A 108 -16.98 6.15 -2.79
C TYR A 108 -17.98 7.12 -3.43
N SER A 109 -18.07 8.35 -2.92
CA SER A 109 -18.90 9.38 -3.54
C SER A 109 -18.37 9.72 -4.94
N PRO A 110 -19.25 10.07 -5.91
CA PRO A 110 -18.83 10.42 -7.26
C PRO A 110 -17.77 11.53 -7.29
N ALA A 111 -17.87 12.52 -6.39
CA ALA A 111 -16.91 13.61 -6.30
C ALA A 111 -15.50 13.13 -5.87
N ALA A 112 -15.43 12.22 -4.89
CA ALA A 112 -14.17 11.62 -4.46
C ALA A 112 -13.57 10.75 -5.56
N ILE A 113 -14.38 9.94 -6.24
CA ILE A 113 -13.93 9.08 -7.35
C ILE A 113 -13.33 9.93 -8.47
N GLU A 114 -13.99 11.01 -8.91
CA GLU A 114 -13.44 11.92 -9.92
C GLU A 114 -12.09 12.51 -9.49
N GLN A 115 -11.96 12.88 -8.21
CA GLN A 115 -10.70 13.39 -7.66
C GLN A 115 -9.59 12.32 -7.67
N TYR A 116 -9.91 11.08 -7.30
CA TYR A 116 -8.96 9.96 -7.34
C TYR A 116 -8.53 9.64 -8.77
N ARG A 117 -9.47 9.64 -9.72
CA ARG A 117 -9.18 9.46 -11.15
C ARG A 117 -8.26 10.55 -11.67
N ALA A 118 -8.46 11.80 -11.27
CA ALA A 118 -7.58 12.91 -11.66
C ALA A 118 -6.14 12.70 -11.15
N TRP A 119 -5.97 12.29 -9.89
CA TRP A 119 -4.64 12.03 -9.32
C TRP A 119 -3.94 10.82 -9.95
N LEU A 120 -4.67 9.73 -10.17
CA LEU A 120 -4.11 8.52 -10.78
C LEU A 120 -3.85 8.70 -12.27
N THR A 121 -4.59 9.56 -12.98
CA THR A 121 -4.26 9.94 -14.36
C THR A 121 -2.93 10.70 -14.42
N GLU A 122 -2.65 11.56 -13.45
CA GLU A 122 -1.39 12.30 -13.39
C GLU A 122 -0.20 11.39 -13.02
N ILE A 123 -0.45 10.38 -12.20
CA ILE A 123 0.57 9.43 -11.73
C ILE A 123 0.03 8.00 -11.92
N PRO A 124 0.00 7.50 -13.16
CA PRO A 124 -0.58 6.20 -13.44
C PRO A 124 0.22 5.11 -12.73
N PRO A 125 -0.44 4.24 -11.93
CA PRO A 125 0.24 3.10 -11.33
C PRO A 125 0.78 2.17 -12.40
N PHE A 126 1.99 1.65 -12.18
CA PHE A 126 2.55 0.58 -12.99
C PHE A 126 1.81 -0.74 -12.72
N VAL A 127 1.52 -1.02 -11.45
CA VAL A 127 0.67 -2.13 -11.01
C VAL A 127 -0.37 -1.59 -10.06
N PHE A 128 -1.62 -2.02 -10.22
CA PHE A 128 -2.74 -1.68 -9.35
C PHE A 128 -3.59 -2.91 -9.06
N THR A 129 -3.42 -3.48 -7.86
CA THR A 129 -4.34 -4.51 -7.37
C THR A 129 -5.30 -3.91 -6.37
N THR A 130 -6.56 -4.32 -6.39
CA THR A 130 -7.57 -3.85 -5.43
C THR A 130 -7.90 -4.91 -4.39
N ARG A 131 -8.52 -4.51 -3.28
CA ARG A 131 -9.08 -5.41 -2.27
C ARG A 131 -10.59 -5.66 -2.45
N ASP A 132 -11.22 -4.81 -3.25
CA ASP A 132 -12.65 -4.82 -3.53
C ASP A 132 -12.92 -4.53 -5.02
N GLU A 133 -14.08 -5.01 -5.48
CA GLU A 133 -14.51 -4.92 -6.87
C GLU A 133 -14.92 -3.50 -7.28
N GLU A 134 -15.42 -2.70 -6.34
CA GLU A 134 -15.90 -1.34 -6.63
C GLU A 134 -14.72 -0.40 -6.97
N THR A 135 -13.65 -0.44 -6.17
CA THR A 135 -12.38 0.25 -6.47
C THR A 135 -11.81 -0.21 -7.80
N TYR A 136 -11.91 -1.52 -8.11
CA TYR A 136 -11.42 -2.05 -9.39
C TYR A 136 -12.17 -1.44 -10.56
N ASN A 137 -13.51 -1.54 -10.54
CA ASN A 137 -14.36 -1.05 -11.61
C ASN A 137 -14.20 0.46 -11.86
N HIS A 138 -13.91 1.23 -10.81
CA HIS A 138 -13.76 2.68 -10.92
C HIS A 138 -12.39 3.18 -11.34
N LEU A 139 -11.30 2.43 -11.11
CA LEU A 139 -9.93 2.99 -11.21
C LEU A 139 -8.93 2.09 -11.95
N ALA A 140 -9.24 0.81 -12.18
CA ALA A 140 -8.30 -0.14 -12.77
C ALA A 140 -7.84 0.23 -14.19
N ASP A 141 -8.68 0.95 -14.95
CA ASP A 141 -8.37 1.40 -16.31
C ASP A 141 -7.22 2.42 -16.38
N LEU A 142 -6.83 3.01 -15.24
CA LEU A 142 -5.77 4.03 -15.17
C LEU A 142 -4.37 3.43 -14.97
N ALA A 143 -4.25 2.14 -14.69
CA ALA A 143 -2.99 1.47 -14.45
C ALA A 143 -2.48 0.69 -15.67
N GLU A 144 -1.16 0.54 -15.81
CA GLU A 144 -0.58 -0.29 -16.88
C GLU A 144 -0.93 -1.78 -16.71
N HIS A 145 -0.92 -2.25 -15.46
CA HIS A 145 -1.34 -3.60 -15.09
C HIS A 145 -2.31 -3.53 -13.91
N ALA A 146 -3.54 -4.01 -14.11
CA ALA A 146 -4.56 -4.00 -13.06
C ALA A 146 -5.14 -5.38 -12.80
N TYR A 147 -5.44 -5.67 -11.53
CA TYR A 147 -6.05 -6.93 -11.10
C TYR A 147 -7.08 -6.70 -9.99
N ASN A 148 -8.25 -7.33 -10.10
CA ASN A 148 -9.22 -7.40 -9.01
C ASN A 148 -8.71 -8.45 -8.02
N GLY A 149 -8.13 -7.98 -6.92
CA GLY A 149 -7.35 -8.80 -6.00
C GLY A 149 -8.06 -9.05 -4.67
N ILE A 150 -7.25 -9.26 -3.64
CA ILE A 150 -7.69 -9.46 -2.26
C ILE A 150 -6.87 -8.57 -1.33
N ASP A 151 -7.32 -8.43 -0.09
CA ASP A 151 -6.51 -7.81 0.96
C ASP A 151 -5.24 -8.63 1.23
N LEU A 152 -4.10 -7.96 1.46
CA LEU A 152 -2.83 -8.63 1.66
C LEU A 152 -2.68 -9.20 3.08
N ALA A 153 -3.59 -8.86 4.00
CA ALA A 153 -3.69 -9.49 5.31
C ALA A 153 -3.90 -11.01 5.22
N PHE A 154 -4.49 -11.51 4.13
CA PHE A 154 -4.64 -12.95 3.89
C PHE A 154 -3.30 -13.70 3.80
N PHE A 155 -2.18 -13.02 3.50
CA PHE A 155 -0.84 -13.62 3.46
C PHE A 155 -0.15 -13.67 4.83
N VAL A 156 -0.74 -13.07 5.87
CA VAL A 156 -0.15 -13.09 7.23
C VAL A 156 -0.15 -14.50 7.81
N SER A 157 -1.13 -15.35 7.44
CA SER A 157 -1.14 -16.74 7.86
C SER A 157 0.06 -17.53 7.36
N ASP A 158 0.62 -17.15 6.21
CA ASP A 158 1.81 -17.79 5.63
C ASP A 158 3.10 -17.28 6.29
N LEU A 159 3.09 -16.03 6.76
CA LEU A 159 4.19 -15.45 7.54
C LEU A 159 4.30 -16.06 8.93
N PHE A 160 3.17 -16.19 9.64
CA PHE A 160 3.18 -16.65 11.03
C PHE A 160 3.32 -18.16 11.13
N LYS A 161 4.40 -18.62 11.77
CA LYS A 161 4.62 -20.04 12.07
C LYS A 161 4.25 -20.31 13.53
N PRO A 162 3.05 -20.86 13.81
CA PRO A 162 2.63 -21.12 15.18
C PRO A 162 3.51 -22.19 15.83
N ILE A 163 3.64 -22.11 17.15
CA ILE A 163 4.21 -23.19 17.95
C ILE A 163 3.21 -24.35 17.96
N LEU A 164 3.69 -25.55 17.67
CA LEU A 164 2.86 -26.75 17.76
C LEU A 164 2.55 -27.05 19.23
N LEU A 165 1.27 -27.24 19.53
CA LEU A 165 0.80 -27.64 20.86
C LEU A 165 0.64 -29.16 20.90
N GLU A 166 1.04 -29.80 21.98
CA GLU A 166 0.75 -31.22 22.27
C GLU A 166 -0.70 -31.41 22.76
N TRP A 167 -1.67 -30.84 22.04
CA TRP A 167 -3.10 -30.97 22.32
C TRP A 167 -3.76 -31.89 21.31
N GLU A 168 -4.89 -32.50 21.68
CA GLU A 168 -5.74 -33.18 20.70
C GLU A 168 -6.23 -32.18 19.64
N LYS A 169 -6.47 -32.63 18.41
CA LYS A 169 -6.93 -31.74 17.33
C LYS A 169 -8.24 -31.05 17.73
N PHE A 170 -8.22 -29.72 17.75
CA PHE A 170 -9.40 -28.89 17.98
C PHE A 170 -9.58 -27.91 16.83
N ILE A 171 -10.79 -27.39 16.67
CA ILE A 171 -11.11 -26.34 15.73
C ILE A 171 -11.23 -25.03 16.52
N VAL A 172 -10.49 -24.02 16.10
CA VAL A 172 -10.74 -22.64 16.54
C VAL A 172 -11.61 -21.98 15.51
N LEU A 173 -12.75 -21.47 15.94
CA LEU A 173 -13.59 -20.57 15.16
C LEU A 173 -13.39 -19.18 15.75
N ASN A 174 -12.76 -18.28 15.00
CA ASN A 174 -12.83 -16.85 15.30
C ASN A 174 -13.89 -16.21 14.39
N PHE A 175 -14.27 -14.99 14.74
CA PHE A 175 -15.00 -14.10 13.86
C PHE A 175 -14.01 -13.03 13.39
N ASP A 176 -13.96 -12.81 12.09
CA ASP A 176 -13.51 -11.57 11.47
C ASP A 176 -14.57 -11.17 10.44
#